data_AF-A0A4V6P9P1-F1
#
_entry.id   AF-A0A4V6P9P1-F1
#
_cell.length_a   1.000
_cell.length_b   1.000
_cell.length_c   1.000
_cell.angle_alpha   90.00
_cell.angle_beta   90.00
_cell.angle_gamma   90.00
#
_symmetry.space_group_name_H-M   'P 1'
#
loop_
_entity.id
_entity.type
_entity.pdbx_description
1 polymer ?
#
loop_
_entity_poly.entity_id
_entity_poly.type
_entity_poly.pdbx_seq_one_letter_code
_entity_poly.pdbx_strand_id
1 'polypeptide(L)'
;MRGHDAVVVVRNGSSAEAPPAAPLRNDGRPYRFEMIFAGGSLRGYAGDVADLVGLLIPGYGDLATDGERAAARVRLAMDVQVGLQARLAAGHRLDACDDAERAVILGGRHEPPAPVRWKAPVPLVLVAAFYEPAGPLPRPQGPADLQIWLDPAGDRTLLTSLHAAGAITLNIRAEEP
;
A
#
# COMPACT_ATOMS: atom_id res chain seq x y z
N MET A 1 -12.16 28.97 -3.02
CA MET A 1 -11.26 27.97 -3.65
C MET A 1 -9.93 28.01 -2.92
N ARG A 2 -9.60 27.03 -2.09
CA ARG A 2 -8.20 26.84 -1.68
C ARG A 2 -7.48 26.28 -2.91
N GLY A 3 -6.49 26.99 -3.43
CA GLY A 3 -5.62 26.42 -4.47
C GLY A 3 -4.89 25.23 -3.85
N HIS A 4 -5.24 24.02 -4.26
CA HIS A 4 -4.40 22.86 -3.97
C HIS A 4 -3.10 23.07 -4.73
N ASP A 5 -1.97 23.08 -4.03
CA ASP A 5 -0.68 23.04 -4.71
C ASP A 5 -0.56 21.73 -5.48
N ALA A 6 -0.10 21.82 -6.72
CA ALA A 6 -0.01 20.68 -7.61
C ALA A 6 0.90 19.58 -7.04
N VAL A 7 0.50 18.34 -7.27
CA VAL A 7 1.34 17.17 -7.05
C VAL A 7 2.54 17.21 -7.98
N VAL A 8 3.74 16.95 -7.44
CA VAL A 8 4.98 16.91 -8.22
C VAL A 8 5.52 15.49 -8.21
N VAL A 9 5.82 14.96 -9.39
CA VAL A 9 6.46 13.65 -9.57
C VAL A 9 7.83 13.85 -10.20
N VAL A 10 8.86 13.29 -9.57
CA VAL A 10 10.22 13.27 -10.09
C VAL A 10 10.73 11.83 -10.22
N ARG A 11 11.69 11.61 -11.12
CA ARG A 11 12.41 10.34 -11.16
C ARG A 11 13.28 10.22 -9.91
N ASN A 12 13.25 9.03 -9.31
CA ASN A 12 14.17 8.70 -8.23
C ASN A 12 15.43 8.09 -8.86
N GLY A 13 16.59 8.70 -8.57
CA GLY A 13 17.89 8.20 -9.03
C GLY A 13 18.21 6.84 -8.44
N SER A 14 19.28 6.21 -8.93
CA SER A 14 19.75 4.95 -8.35
C SER A 14 20.17 5.15 -6.88
N SER A 15 20.21 4.09 -6.07
CA SER A 15 20.67 4.19 -4.68
C SER A 15 22.14 4.63 -4.54
N ALA A 16 22.90 4.59 -5.63
CA ALA A 16 24.29 5.07 -5.70
C ALA A 16 24.40 6.58 -5.98
N GLU A 17 23.32 7.23 -6.37
CA GLU A 17 23.27 8.68 -6.61
C GLU A 17 22.72 9.42 -5.40
N ALA A 18 23.15 10.67 -5.22
CA ALA A 18 22.54 11.54 -4.23
C ALA A 18 21.04 11.70 -4.54
N PRO A 19 20.14 11.58 -3.54
CA PRO A 19 18.72 11.80 -3.75
C PRO A 19 18.47 13.18 -4.39
N PRO A 20 17.53 13.31 -5.34
CA PRO A 20 17.19 14.61 -5.91
C PRO A 20 16.71 15.56 -4.82
N ALA A 21 17.04 16.84 -4.97
CA ALA A 21 16.56 17.87 -4.04
C ALA A 21 15.02 17.90 -4.07
N ALA A 22 14.40 17.89 -2.88
CA ALA A 22 12.97 17.96 -2.76
C ALA A 22 12.44 19.29 -3.32
N PRO A 23 11.40 19.28 -4.18
CA PRO A 23 10.81 20.50 -4.69
C PRO A 23 10.14 21.28 -3.56
N LEU A 24 10.06 22.60 -3.74
CA LEU A 24 9.27 23.49 -2.91
C LEU A 24 7.92 23.75 -3.60
N ARG A 25 6.91 24.02 -2.79
CA ARG A 25 5.60 24.51 -3.24
C ARG A 25 5.74 25.92 -3.83
N ASN A 26 4.71 26.41 -4.50
CA ASN A 26 4.70 27.75 -5.09
C ASN A 26 4.89 28.87 -4.05
N ASP A 27 4.52 28.62 -2.80
CA ASP A 27 4.70 29.52 -1.66
C ASP A 27 6.11 29.42 -1.02
N GLY A 28 7.03 28.64 -1.61
CA GLY A 28 8.37 28.40 -1.11
C GLY A 28 8.43 27.43 0.07
N ARG A 29 7.29 26.90 0.55
CA ARG A 29 7.28 25.93 1.66
C ARG A 29 7.55 24.51 1.17
N PRO A 30 8.11 23.63 2.01
CA PRO A 30 8.24 22.23 1.66
C PRO A 30 6.87 21.54 1.54
N TYR A 31 6.80 20.50 0.71
CA TYR A 31 5.67 19.59 0.70
C TYR A 31 5.56 18.82 2.03
N ARG A 32 4.32 18.53 2.44
CA ARG A 32 4.04 17.82 3.70
C ARG A 32 4.30 16.32 3.57
N PHE A 33 3.98 15.76 2.42
CA PHE A 33 4.07 14.33 2.16
C PHE A 33 5.01 14.05 0.99
N GLU A 34 5.76 12.97 1.14
CA GLU A 34 6.60 12.40 0.09
C GLU A 34 6.34 10.90 0.01
N MET A 35 6.24 10.37 -1.21
CA MET A 35 6.06 8.96 -1.47
C MET A 35 7.04 8.46 -2.53
N ILE A 36 7.79 7.41 -2.22
CA ILE A 36 8.58 6.67 -3.20
C ILE A 36 7.80 5.41 -3.60
N PHE A 37 7.55 5.24 -4.90
CA PHE A 37 6.68 4.20 -5.44
C PHE A 37 7.22 3.67 -6.78
N ALA A 38 6.43 2.82 -7.47
CA ALA A 38 6.81 2.18 -8.74
C ALA A 38 8.16 1.42 -8.63
N GLY A 39 8.27 0.56 -7.62
CA GLY A 39 9.49 -0.22 -7.37
C GLY A 39 10.70 0.63 -6.95
N GLY A 40 10.48 1.87 -6.48
CA GLY A 40 11.54 2.78 -6.08
C GLY A 40 11.99 3.76 -7.17
N SER A 41 11.38 3.72 -8.36
CA SER A 41 11.82 4.53 -9.51
C SER A 41 11.21 5.93 -9.55
N LEU A 42 10.13 6.18 -8.82
CA LEU A 42 9.42 7.45 -8.81
C LEU A 42 9.26 7.98 -7.40
N ARG A 43 9.27 9.32 -7.29
CA ARG A 43 9.03 10.05 -6.06
C ARG A 43 7.96 11.12 -6.29
N GLY A 44 6.89 11.05 -5.50
CA GLY A 44 5.78 11.98 -5.51
C GLY A 44 5.79 12.89 -4.28
N TYR A 45 5.44 14.15 -4.45
CA TYR A 45 5.31 15.15 -3.39
C TYR A 45 3.93 15.77 -3.42
N ALA A 46 3.28 15.89 -2.25
CA ALA A 46 1.93 16.44 -2.16
C ALA A 46 1.67 17.17 -0.83
N GLY A 47 0.70 18.09 -0.88
CA GLY A 47 0.19 18.80 0.28
C GLY A 47 -0.88 18.01 1.05
N ASP A 48 -1.63 17.16 0.33
CA ASP A 48 -2.66 16.27 0.85
C ASP A 48 -2.26 14.79 0.65
N VAL A 49 -2.83 13.90 1.45
CA VAL A 49 -2.68 12.45 1.31
C VAL A 49 -3.49 11.93 0.12
N ALA A 50 -4.67 12.48 -0.15
CA ALA A 50 -5.53 12.07 -1.27
C ALA A 50 -4.82 12.23 -2.61
N ASP A 51 -4.03 13.30 -2.74
CA ASP A 51 -3.18 13.60 -3.87
C ASP A 51 -2.12 12.50 -4.12
N LEU A 52 -1.49 11.97 -3.07
CA LEU A 52 -0.57 10.83 -3.19
C LEU A 52 -1.29 9.54 -3.58
N VAL A 53 -2.50 9.30 -3.07
CA VAL A 53 -3.31 8.16 -3.51
C VAL A 53 -3.64 8.27 -5.00
N GLY A 54 -3.89 9.47 -5.51
CA GLY A 54 -4.10 9.74 -6.93
C GLY A 54 -2.91 9.41 -7.82
N LEU A 55 -1.68 9.34 -7.28
CA LEU A 55 -0.52 8.84 -8.01
C LEU A 55 -0.51 7.31 -8.18
N LEU A 56 -1.17 6.59 -7.26
CA LEU A 56 -1.29 5.12 -7.31
C LEU A 56 -2.55 4.66 -8.03
N ILE A 57 -3.60 5.49 -8.01
CA ILE A 57 -4.91 5.21 -8.59
C ILE A 57 -5.24 6.30 -9.63
N PRO A 58 -5.08 6.01 -10.94
CA PRO A 58 -5.42 6.96 -11.98
C PRO A 58 -6.88 7.44 -11.88
N GLY A 59 -7.09 8.76 -11.94
CA GLY A 59 -8.42 9.39 -11.87
C GLY A 59 -9.05 9.45 -10.47
N TYR A 60 -8.30 9.14 -9.41
CA TYR A 60 -8.83 9.08 -8.03
C TYR A 60 -9.51 10.38 -7.57
N GLY A 61 -8.92 11.53 -7.88
CA GLY A 61 -9.46 12.84 -7.49
C GLY A 61 -10.79 13.17 -8.16
N ASP A 62 -11.05 12.59 -9.33
CA ASP A 62 -12.25 12.82 -10.15
C ASP A 62 -13.42 11.90 -9.75
N LEU A 63 -13.18 10.92 -8.87
CA LEU A 63 -14.23 10.05 -8.35
C LEU A 63 -15.21 10.86 -7.49
N ALA A 64 -16.48 10.79 -7.86
CA ALA A 64 -17.54 11.67 -7.38
C ALA A 64 -18.02 11.29 -5.97
N THR A 65 -17.94 10.00 -5.61
CA THR A 65 -18.48 9.49 -4.35
C THR A 65 -17.40 8.82 -3.49
N ASP A 66 -17.61 8.86 -2.17
CA ASP A 66 -16.75 8.13 -1.23
C ASP A 66 -16.78 6.61 -1.46
N GLY A 67 -17.91 6.08 -1.95
CA GLY A 67 -18.06 4.68 -2.32
C GLY A 67 -17.17 4.27 -3.51
N GLU A 68 -17.11 5.09 -4.56
CA GLU A 68 -16.21 4.86 -5.69
C GLU A 68 -14.74 4.92 -5.26
N ARG A 69 -14.39 5.90 -4.41
CA ARG A 69 -13.04 6.02 -3.84
C ARG A 69 -12.68 4.81 -3.00
N ALA A 70 -13.60 4.34 -2.14
CA ALA A 70 -13.40 3.13 -1.35
C ALA A 70 -13.19 1.90 -2.23
N ALA A 71 -14.01 1.71 -3.27
CA ALA A 71 -13.85 0.61 -4.22
C ALA A 71 -12.51 0.67 -4.96
N ALA A 72 -12.05 1.87 -5.35
CA ALA A 72 -10.75 2.05 -6.00
C ALA A 72 -9.58 1.71 -5.06
N ARG A 73 -9.65 2.11 -3.78
CA ARG A 73 -8.65 1.74 -2.75
C ARG A 73 -8.60 0.24 -2.52
N VAL A 74 -9.75 -0.44 -2.46
CA VAL A 74 -9.81 -1.91 -2.34
C VAL A 74 -9.17 -2.58 -3.54
N ARG A 75 -9.46 -2.13 -4.76
CA ARG A 75 -8.84 -2.67 -5.99
C ARG A 75 -7.32 -2.53 -5.97
N LEU A 76 -6.80 -1.36 -5.63
CA LEU A 76 -5.36 -1.16 -5.49
C LEU A 76 -4.75 -2.10 -4.45
N ALA A 77 -5.40 -2.28 -3.30
CA ALA A 77 -4.92 -3.19 -2.26
C ALA A 77 -4.87 -4.64 -2.75
N MET A 78 -5.85 -5.09 -3.54
CA MET A 78 -5.84 -6.42 -4.16
C MET A 78 -4.70 -6.57 -5.17
N ASP A 79 -4.46 -5.58 -6.03
CA ASP A 79 -3.38 -5.60 -7.02
C ASP A 79 -2.01 -5.70 -6.33
N VAL A 80 -1.82 -4.91 -5.27
CA VAL A 80 -0.61 -4.96 -4.44
C VAL A 80 -0.49 -6.30 -3.71
N GLN A 81 -1.59 -6.87 -3.19
CA GLN A 81 -1.61 -8.17 -2.52
C GLN A 81 -1.04 -9.26 -3.42
N VAL A 82 -1.44 -9.30 -4.70
CA VAL A 82 -0.94 -10.29 -5.67
C VAL A 82 0.58 -10.17 -5.82
N GLY A 83 1.08 -8.96 -6.08
CA GLY A 83 2.52 -8.72 -6.29
C GLY A 83 3.36 -9.02 -5.05
N LEU A 84 2.92 -8.55 -3.88
CA LEU A 84 3.62 -8.78 -2.61
C LEU A 84 3.64 -10.26 -2.24
N GLN A 85 2.50 -10.96 -2.37
CA GLN A 85 2.47 -12.38 -2.07
C GLN A 85 3.40 -13.18 -2.97
N ALA A 86 3.40 -12.90 -4.28
CA ALA A 86 4.29 -13.58 -5.22
C ALA A 86 5.76 -13.37 -4.85
N ARG A 87 6.15 -12.14 -4.49
CA ARG A 87 7.51 -11.83 -4.03
C ARG A 87 7.88 -12.58 -2.75
N LEU A 88 6.97 -12.69 -1.79
CA LEU A 88 7.20 -13.43 -0.54
C LEU A 88 7.30 -14.95 -0.78
N ALA A 89 6.57 -15.47 -1.77
CA ALA A 89 6.57 -16.87 -2.14
C ALA A 89 7.78 -17.29 -3.00
N ALA A 90 8.45 -16.34 -3.68
CA ALA A 90 9.56 -16.62 -4.61
C ALA A 90 10.87 -17.11 -3.95
N GLY A 91 10.85 -17.51 -2.68
CA GLY A 91 12.03 -17.97 -1.94
C GLY A 91 11.83 -19.35 -1.31
N HIS A 92 12.92 -19.89 -0.75
CA HIS A 92 13.01 -21.20 -0.10
C HIS A 92 12.03 -21.41 1.08
N ARG A 93 11.39 -20.35 1.57
CA ARG A 93 10.37 -20.45 2.62
C ARG A 93 9.14 -21.22 2.15
N LEU A 94 8.80 -21.18 0.86
CA LEU A 94 7.67 -21.91 0.30
C LEU A 94 7.88 -23.43 0.35
N ASP A 95 9.13 -23.88 0.26
CA ASP A 95 9.49 -25.31 0.33
C ASP A 95 9.16 -25.91 1.69
N ALA A 96 9.20 -25.09 2.75
CA ALA A 96 8.87 -25.48 4.12
C ALA A 96 7.37 -25.44 4.44
N CYS A 97 6.52 -24.96 3.52
CA CYS A 97 5.07 -24.99 3.67
C CYS A 97 4.50 -26.38 3.37
N ASP A 98 3.42 -26.76 4.05
CA ASP A 98 2.64 -27.93 3.64
C ASP A 98 1.75 -27.63 2.42
N ASP A 99 1.09 -28.66 1.88
CA ASP A 99 0.28 -28.51 0.66
C ASP A 99 -0.94 -27.60 0.85
N ALA A 100 -1.53 -27.55 2.04
CA ALA A 100 -2.66 -26.66 2.34
C ALA A 100 -2.20 -25.20 2.43
N GLU A 101 -1.05 -24.95 3.07
CA GLU A 101 -0.41 -23.64 3.13
C GLU A 101 0.00 -23.17 1.73
N ARG A 102 0.60 -24.04 0.92
CA ARG A 102 0.93 -23.74 -0.48
C ARG A 102 -0.31 -23.43 -1.30
N ALA A 103 -1.41 -24.17 -1.12
CA ALA A 103 -2.66 -23.90 -1.82
C ALA A 103 -3.22 -22.50 -1.50
N VAL A 104 -3.11 -22.04 -0.25
CA VAL A 104 -3.49 -20.66 0.12
C VAL A 104 -2.56 -19.64 -0.51
N ILE A 105 -1.24 -19.86 -0.42
CA ILE A 105 -0.23 -18.93 -0.96
C ILE A 105 -0.34 -18.80 -2.48
N LEU A 106 -0.50 -19.90 -3.19
CA LEU A 106 -0.51 -19.97 -4.66
C LEU A 106 -1.91 -19.87 -5.27
N GLY A 107 -2.96 -19.90 -4.43
CA GLY A 107 -4.35 -19.78 -4.88
C GLY A 107 -4.66 -18.46 -5.58
N GLY A 108 -5.82 -18.39 -6.21
CA GLY A 108 -6.32 -17.14 -6.79
C GLY A 108 -6.51 -16.04 -5.74
N ARG A 109 -6.62 -14.78 -6.18
CA ARG A 109 -6.99 -13.62 -5.35
C ARG A 109 -8.33 -13.00 -5.74
N HIS A 110 -9.08 -13.68 -6.61
CA HIS A 110 -10.48 -13.35 -6.88
C HIS A 110 -11.36 -13.67 -5.67
N GLU A 111 -10.95 -14.65 -4.87
CA GLU A 111 -11.48 -14.92 -3.54
C GLU A 111 -10.44 -14.57 -2.47
N PRO A 112 -10.83 -13.92 -1.36
CA PRO A 112 -9.90 -13.61 -0.28
C PRO A 112 -9.42 -14.89 0.40
N PRO A 113 -8.12 -15.03 0.74
CA PRO A 113 -7.64 -16.19 1.47
C PRO A 113 -8.26 -16.26 2.87
N ALA A 114 -8.96 -17.33 3.21
CA ALA A 114 -9.69 -17.45 4.48
C ALA A 114 -9.25 -18.63 5.36
N PRO A 115 -7.94 -18.78 5.68
CA PRO A 115 -7.52 -19.81 6.63
C PRO A 115 -7.99 -19.45 8.04
N VAL A 116 -8.44 -20.45 8.81
CA VAL A 116 -8.81 -20.25 10.24
C VAL A 116 -7.60 -19.79 11.05
N ARG A 117 -6.41 -20.31 10.73
CA ARG A 117 -5.14 -19.99 11.38
C ARG A 117 -4.01 -19.94 10.35
N TRP A 118 -3.12 -18.97 10.48
CA TRP A 118 -1.90 -18.85 9.68
C TRP A 118 -0.65 -18.97 10.55
N LYS A 119 0.22 -19.92 10.20
CA LYS A 119 1.50 -20.16 10.89
C LYS A 119 2.63 -20.53 9.91
N ALA A 120 2.36 -20.42 8.62
CA ALA A 120 3.31 -20.81 7.59
C ALA A 120 4.55 -19.91 7.62
N PRO A 121 5.73 -20.41 7.21
CA PRO A 121 6.95 -19.60 7.14
C PRO A 121 6.88 -18.41 6.17
N VAL A 122 5.96 -18.46 5.21
CA VAL A 122 5.68 -17.35 4.28
C VAL A 122 4.56 -16.48 4.87
N PRO A 123 4.80 -15.18 5.12
CA PRO A 123 3.74 -14.28 5.57
C PRO A 123 2.59 -14.22 4.55
N LEU A 124 1.36 -14.15 5.06
CA LEU A 124 0.16 -14.00 4.26
C LEU A 124 -0.20 -12.53 4.14
N VAL A 125 -0.38 -12.06 2.90
CA VAL A 125 -0.85 -10.70 2.62
C VAL A 125 -2.37 -10.70 2.56
N LEU A 126 -3.01 -9.81 3.33
CA LEU A 126 -4.46 -9.77 3.56
C LEU A 126 -4.99 -8.36 3.30
N VAL A 127 -6.15 -8.24 2.66
CA VAL A 127 -6.84 -6.95 2.47
C VAL A 127 -7.92 -6.81 3.53
N ALA A 128 -7.77 -5.84 4.44
CA ALA A 128 -8.59 -5.70 5.65
C ALA A 128 -10.10 -5.58 5.37
N ALA A 129 -10.49 -5.00 4.23
CA ALA A 129 -11.89 -4.82 3.85
C ALA A 129 -12.68 -6.14 3.69
N PHE A 130 -12.01 -7.28 3.53
CA PHE A 130 -12.69 -8.57 3.44
C PHE A 130 -12.95 -9.25 4.78
N TYR A 131 -12.32 -8.76 5.85
CA TYR A 131 -12.35 -9.40 7.16
C TYR A 131 -12.98 -8.51 8.22
N GLU A 132 -13.46 -9.12 9.29
CA GLU A 132 -14.04 -8.42 10.42
C GLU A 132 -13.07 -7.37 11.01
N PRO A 133 -13.57 -6.20 11.45
CA PRO A 133 -14.99 -5.83 11.53
C PRO A 133 -15.57 -5.22 10.24
N ALA A 134 -14.76 -5.00 9.20
CA ALA A 134 -15.18 -4.29 8.00
C ALA A 134 -15.86 -5.21 6.97
N GLY A 135 -15.41 -6.45 6.88
CA GLY A 135 -15.93 -7.48 5.98
C GLY A 135 -16.46 -8.71 6.71
N PRO A 136 -17.00 -9.69 5.97
CA PRO A 136 -17.72 -10.83 6.54
C PRO A 136 -16.82 -11.99 6.99
N LEU A 137 -15.53 -12.00 6.61
CA LEU A 137 -14.65 -13.13 6.93
C LEU A 137 -14.03 -12.96 8.33
N PRO A 138 -13.91 -14.04 9.11
CA PRO A 138 -13.16 -13.98 10.36
C PRO A 138 -11.67 -13.74 10.06
N ARG A 139 -11.01 -12.93 10.88
CA ARG A 139 -9.56 -12.72 10.75
C ARG A 139 -8.81 -14.02 11.09
N PRO A 140 -7.81 -14.44 10.29
CA PRO A 140 -6.98 -15.60 10.63
C PRO A 140 -6.28 -15.45 11.98
N GLN A 141 -6.28 -16.51 12.77
CA GLN A 141 -5.50 -16.55 14.01
C GLN A 141 -4.01 -16.79 13.71
N GLY A 142 -3.11 -16.39 14.60
CA GLY A 142 -1.68 -16.71 14.48
C GLY A 142 -0.76 -15.55 14.85
N PRO A 143 0.55 -15.71 14.67
CA PRO A 143 1.52 -14.65 14.89
C PRO A 143 1.24 -13.45 13.98
N ALA A 144 1.32 -12.23 14.54
CA ALA A 144 1.00 -11.01 13.80
C ALA A 144 2.04 -10.68 12.72
N ASP A 145 3.30 -11.05 12.92
CA ASP A 145 4.40 -10.88 11.98
C ASP A 145 4.29 -11.77 10.73
N LEU A 146 3.45 -12.82 10.78
CA LEU A 146 3.13 -13.66 9.63
C LEU A 146 1.90 -13.20 8.87
N GLN A 147 1.31 -12.05 9.24
CA GLN A 147 0.10 -11.51 8.62
C GLN A 147 0.29 -10.05 8.25
N ILE A 148 0.47 -9.79 6.96
CA ILE A 148 0.65 -8.43 6.42
C ILE A 148 -0.72 -7.90 6.00
N TRP A 149 -1.17 -6.84 6.66
CA TRP A 149 -2.49 -6.24 6.40
C TRP A 149 -2.38 -4.99 5.54
N LEU A 150 -3.10 -5.00 4.41
CA LEU A 150 -3.35 -3.84 3.56
C LEU A 150 -4.73 -3.28 3.92
N ASP A 151 -4.79 -2.01 4.31
CA ASP A 151 -5.99 -1.39 4.86
C ASP A 151 -6.51 -0.26 3.97
N PRO A 152 -7.50 -0.53 3.09
CA PRO A 152 -8.06 0.47 2.20
C PRO A 152 -9.17 1.33 2.83
N ALA A 153 -9.36 1.35 4.16
CA ALA A 153 -10.45 2.08 4.81
C ALA A 153 -10.47 3.59 4.46
N GLY A 154 -9.30 4.22 4.37
CA GLY A 154 -9.15 5.61 3.95
C GLY A 154 -7.76 5.87 3.37
N ASP A 155 -7.55 7.07 2.82
CA ASP A 155 -6.34 7.42 2.08
C ASP A 155 -5.07 7.26 2.94
N ARG A 156 -5.13 7.76 4.18
CA ARG A 156 -3.99 7.67 5.12
C ARG A 156 -3.75 6.24 5.58
N THR A 157 -4.79 5.48 5.92
CA THR A 157 -4.63 4.10 6.39
C THR A 157 -4.09 3.20 5.27
N LEU A 158 -4.52 3.46 4.03
CA LEU A 158 -3.99 2.79 2.84
C LEU A 158 -2.51 3.06 2.66
N LEU A 159 -2.08 4.32 2.57
CA LEU A 159 -0.66 4.60 2.35
C LEU A 159 0.21 4.12 3.51
N THR A 160 -0.28 4.20 4.75
CA THR A 160 0.44 3.70 5.93
C THR A 160 0.61 2.19 5.88
N SER A 161 -0.43 1.44 5.54
CA SER A 161 -0.37 -0.02 5.43
C SER A 161 0.48 -0.49 4.25
N LEU A 162 0.40 0.19 3.10
CA LEU A 162 1.30 -0.06 1.97
C LEU A 162 2.77 0.20 2.32
N HIS A 163 3.04 1.25 3.10
CA HIS A 163 4.38 1.55 3.60
C HIS A 163 4.90 0.46 4.55
N ALA A 164 4.09 0.07 5.54
CA ALA A 164 4.43 -0.99 6.49
C ALA A 164 4.67 -2.34 5.78
N ALA A 165 3.95 -2.61 4.70
CA ALA A 165 4.14 -3.79 3.86
C ALA A 165 5.38 -3.71 2.93
N GLY A 166 6.05 -2.56 2.88
CA GLY A 166 7.21 -2.32 2.01
C GLY A 166 6.87 -2.15 0.52
N ALA A 167 5.60 -1.92 0.17
CA ALA A 167 5.18 -1.66 -1.21
C ALA A 167 5.56 -0.25 -1.68
N ILE A 168 5.58 0.71 -0.75
CA ILE A 168 6.00 2.09 -0.96
C ILE A 168 6.86 2.58 0.20
N THR A 169 7.55 3.71 0.03
CA THR A 169 8.09 4.49 1.15
C THR A 169 7.25 5.73 1.32
N LEU A 170 6.71 5.98 2.52
CA LEU A 170 5.95 7.17 2.85
C LEU A 170 6.70 7.99 3.90
N ASN A 171 7.02 9.23 3.58
CA ASN A 171 7.63 10.18 4.50
C ASN A 171 6.64 11.31 4.79
N ILE A 172 6.45 11.62 6.07
CA ILE A 172 5.56 12.69 6.53
C ILE A 172 6.41 13.70 7.27
N ARG A 173 6.40 14.95 6.81
CA ARG A 173 7.07 16.03 7.51
C ARG A 173 6.23 16.42 8.74
N ALA A 174 6.87 16.48 9.90
CA ALA A 174 6.25 17.05 11.10
C ALA A 174 5.95 18.53 10.84
N GLU A 175 4.79 19.02 11.28
CA GLU A 175 4.55 20.46 11.36
C GLU A 175 5.51 21.01 12.43
N GLU A 176 6.34 21.98 12.07
CA GLU A 176 7.08 22.74 13.08
C GLU A 176 6.05 23.48 13.97
N PRO A 177 6.24 23.49 15.30
CA PRO A 177 5.29 24.09 16.24
C PRO A 177 5.13 25.60 16.08
#